data_AF-F2JU63-F1
#
_entry.id   AF-F2JU63-F1
#
_cell.length_a   1.000
_cell.length_b   1.000
_cell.length_c   1.000
_cell.angle_alpha   90.00
_cell.angle_beta   90.00
_cell.angle_gamma   90.00
#
_symmetry.space_group_name_H-M   'P 1'
#
loop_
_entity.id
_entity.type
_entity.pdbx_description
1 polymer ?
#
loop_
_entity_poly.entity_id
_entity_poly.type
_entity_poly.pdbx_seq_one_letter_code
_entity_poly.pdbx_strand_id
1 'polypeptide(L)'
;MSNYPYEFNEESIQDVFIMRPNGKIAYLPYSFYSDPSRVIESVEVNGDAQRFFLNEDGSYPFNLAGPAVTKVIDWNLQTENGEPKVHPKQSDIRPQAGYFLDLRRMSIDRLSMIFIGEEPNYPADQAVTDLPRSDSGYQLVPEAFQHQLKETPEQDHLYLAFFNHPNKTRSINQFYSYSVAYITADELTQWEYSAELLGKLADGHEGLEPNVDFTTKHLETYYGETGVQATALSPMDTKGSAFPSQCLLACYIANIRTFKG
;
A
#
# COMPACT_ATOMS: atom_id res chain seq x y z
N MET A 1 -10.85 9.14 -31.73
CA MET A 1 -9.53 9.61 -31.29
C MET A 1 -9.73 10.93 -30.55
N SER A 2 -9.93 10.89 -29.23
CA SER A 2 -9.95 12.11 -28.42
C SER A 2 -8.53 12.37 -27.91
N ASN A 3 -7.93 13.46 -28.38
CA ASN A 3 -6.68 13.97 -27.83
C ASN A 3 -6.96 14.55 -26.43
N TYR A 4 -6.78 13.74 -25.40
CA TYR A 4 -6.58 14.23 -24.04
C TYR A 4 -5.07 14.38 -23.80
N PRO A 5 -4.60 15.51 -23.24
CA PRO A 5 -3.18 15.84 -23.11
C PRO A 5 -2.45 15.08 -21.99
N TYR A 6 -3.01 13.98 -21.47
CA TYR A 6 -2.39 13.23 -20.39
C TYR A 6 -1.48 12.15 -20.98
N GLU A 7 -0.17 12.37 -20.94
CA GLU A 7 0.80 11.28 -21.07
C GLU A 7 0.61 10.34 -19.88
N PHE A 8 0.32 9.08 -20.19
CA PHE A 8 0.09 8.03 -19.20
C PHE A 8 1.39 7.77 -18.43
N ASN A 9 1.47 8.25 -17.19
CA ASN A 9 2.57 7.88 -16.29
C ASN A 9 2.22 6.57 -15.58
N GLU A 10 2.93 5.50 -15.92
CA GLU A 10 2.70 4.18 -15.33
C GLU A 10 3.04 4.09 -13.83
N GLU A 11 3.81 5.03 -13.29
CA GLU A 11 4.12 5.05 -11.85
C GLU A 11 3.01 5.71 -11.05
N SER A 12 2.35 6.74 -11.59
CA SER A 12 1.26 7.43 -10.88
C SER A 12 0.05 6.53 -10.68
N ILE A 13 -0.18 5.56 -11.58
CA ILE A 13 -1.21 4.52 -11.41
C ILE A 13 -0.88 3.51 -10.29
N GLN A 14 0.16 3.76 -9.50
CA GLN A 14 0.45 3.00 -8.29
C GLN A 14 0.41 3.88 -7.04
N ASP A 15 0.14 5.18 -7.19
CA ASP A 15 0.04 6.09 -6.06
C ASP A 15 -1.14 5.69 -5.17
N VAL A 16 -1.04 6.03 -3.88
CA VAL A 16 -2.02 5.66 -2.87
C VAL A 16 -2.49 6.87 -2.05
N PHE A 17 -3.80 6.96 -1.87
CA PHE A 17 -4.43 7.82 -0.87
C PHE A 17 -4.66 7.06 0.43
N ILE A 18 -4.27 7.67 1.56
CA ILE A 18 -4.44 7.11 2.90
C ILE A 18 -5.31 8.04 3.74
N MET A 19 -6.54 7.65 4.06
CA MET A 19 -7.37 8.39 5.02
C MET A 19 -6.98 7.99 6.44
N ARG A 20 -6.41 8.94 7.18
CA ARG A 20 -5.73 8.73 8.45
C ARG A 20 -6.67 8.90 9.66
N PRO A 21 -6.40 8.24 10.80
CA PRO A 21 -7.19 8.39 12.04
C PRO A 21 -7.26 9.82 12.57
N ASN A 22 -6.23 10.63 12.32
CA ASN A 22 -6.16 12.04 12.71
C ASN A 22 -7.06 12.98 11.88
N GLY A 23 -7.85 12.44 10.94
CA GLY A 23 -8.75 13.23 10.07
C GLY A 23 -8.08 13.80 8.82
N LYS A 24 -6.78 13.54 8.61
CA LYS A 24 -6.05 13.97 7.41
C LYS A 24 -6.06 12.89 6.33
N ILE A 25 -5.62 13.27 5.14
CA ILE A 25 -5.42 12.37 4.00
C ILE A 25 -3.96 12.49 3.60
N ALA A 26 -3.24 11.37 3.51
CA ALA A 26 -1.91 11.30 2.91
C ALA A 26 -2.02 10.91 1.44
N TYR A 27 -1.12 11.44 0.61
CA TYR A 27 -0.92 11.01 -0.77
C TYR A 27 0.52 10.54 -0.93
N LEU A 28 0.71 9.26 -1.24
CA LEU A 28 2.04 8.65 -1.33
C LEU A 28 2.30 8.21 -2.78
N PRO A 29 3.25 8.85 -3.48
CA PRO A 29 3.69 8.39 -4.80
C PRO A 29 4.37 7.03 -4.73
N TYR A 30 4.29 6.24 -5.81
CA TYR A 30 5.04 4.99 -5.93
C TYR A 30 6.52 5.17 -5.67
N SER A 31 7.12 6.21 -6.25
CA SER A 31 8.55 6.52 -6.08
C SER A 31 8.94 6.81 -4.62
N PHE A 32 8.01 7.31 -3.80
CA PHE A 32 8.26 7.58 -2.38
C PHE A 32 8.35 6.28 -1.57
N TYR A 33 7.37 5.40 -1.70
CA TYR A 33 7.30 4.18 -0.89
C TYR A 33 8.11 3.01 -1.48
N SER A 34 8.46 3.04 -2.77
CA SER A 34 9.37 2.08 -3.40
C SER A 34 10.85 2.40 -3.17
N ASP A 35 11.16 3.53 -2.54
CA ASP A 35 12.53 3.90 -2.14
C ASP A 35 13.16 2.78 -1.28
N PRO A 36 14.30 2.20 -1.71
CA PRO A 36 14.95 1.11 -0.99
C PRO A 36 15.32 1.42 0.47
N SER A 37 15.42 2.69 0.86
CA SER A 37 15.66 3.11 2.24
C SER A 37 14.48 2.83 3.18
N ARG A 38 13.26 2.73 2.66
CA ARG A 38 12.04 2.42 3.44
C ARG A 38 11.69 0.93 3.45
N VAL A 39 12.31 0.14 2.57
CA VAL A 39 11.98 -1.27 2.40
C VAL A 39 12.54 -2.11 3.54
N ILE A 40 11.64 -2.68 4.34
CA ILE A 40 11.95 -3.59 5.45
C ILE A 40 11.91 -5.07 5.04
N GLU A 41 11.15 -5.42 4.02
CA GLU A 41 11.01 -6.79 3.52
C GLU A 41 10.98 -6.78 2.00
N SER A 42 11.71 -7.70 1.38
CA SER A 42 11.81 -7.80 -0.08
C SER A 42 12.01 -9.26 -0.49
N VAL A 43 11.25 -9.69 -1.48
CA VAL A 43 11.35 -11.01 -2.08
C VAL A 43 11.54 -10.81 -3.58
N GLU A 44 12.66 -11.28 -4.11
CA GLU A 44 13.00 -11.20 -5.54
C GLU A 44 12.78 -12.55 -6.24
N VAL A 45 12.71 -12.51 -7.57
CA VAL A 45 12.58 -13.73 -8.40
C VAL A 45 13.82 -14.61 -8.29
N ASN A 46 15.01 -13.99 -8.38
CA ASN A 46 16.31 -14.66 -8.35
C ASN A 46 17.20 -13.92 -7.34
N GLY A 47 17.00 -14.16 -6.04
CA GLY A 47 17.77 -13.50 -5.01
C GLY A 47 17.42 -13.95 -3.61
N ASP A 48 18.19 -13.46 -2.64
CA ASP A 48 17.91 -13.69 -1.23
C ASP A 48 16.62 -12.98 -0.83
N ALA A 49 15.75 -13.69 -0.11
CA ALA A 49 14.54 -13.11 0.46
C ALA A 49 14.84 -12.52 1.83
N GLN A 50 14.58 -11.22 2.01
CA GLN A 50 14.61 -10.56 3.30
C GLN A 50 13.19 -10.50 3.83
N ARG A 51 12.85 -11.37 4.78
CA ARG A 51 11.48 -11.47 5.32
C ARG A 51 11.41 -10.94 6.75
N PHE A 52 11.01 -9.69 6.91
CA PHE A 52 10.94 -9.00 8.20
C PHE A 52 9.87 -9.59 9.11
N PHE A 53 8.70 -9.92 8.56
CA PHE A 53 7.59 -10.46 9.34
C PHE A 53 7.62 -11.97 9.53
N LEU A 54 8.54 -12.68 8.86
CA LEU A 54 8.71 -14.11 9.09
C LEU A 54 9.25 -14.34 10.51
N ASN A 55 8.66 -15.29 11.22
CA ASN A 55 9.17 -15.75 12.50
C ASN A 55 10.35 -16.70 12.28
N GLU A 56 11.18 -16.93 13.30
CA GLU A 56 12.41 -17.74 13.14
C GLU A 56 12.09 -19.23 12.88
N ASP A 57 10.93 -19.71 13.37
CA ASP A 57 10.34 -21.00 13.00
C ASP A 57 9.87 -21.08 11.53
N GLY A 58 9.98 -20.00 10.76
CA GLY A 58 9.58 -19.91 9.36
C GLY A 58 8.08 -19.63 9.15
N SER A 59 7.28 -19.42 10.20
CA SER A 59 5.86 -19.11 10.06
C SER A 59 5.62 -17.62 9.77
N TYR A 60 4.50 -17.31 9.10
CA TYR A 60 4.02 -15.93 8.96
C TYR A 60 2.91 -15.62 9.98
N PRO A 61 2.86 -14.39 10.53
CA PRO A 61 1.78 -13.93 11.37
C PRO A 61 0.43 -13.95 10.63
N PHE A 62 -0.55 -14.67 11.18
CA PHE A 62 -1.86 -14.82 10.56
C PHE A 62 -2.59 -13.48 10.38
N ASN A 63 -2.43 -12.53 11.30
CA ASN A 63 -3.09 -11.21 11.21
C ASN A 63 -2.65 -10.37 10.02
N LEU A 64 -1.49 -10.66 9.43
CA LEU A 64 -0.94 -9.96 8.26
C LEU A 64 -1.22 -10.70 6.94
N ALA A 65 -1.69 -11.95 7.00
CA ALA A 65 -1.79 -12.82 5.83
C ALA A 65 -3.12 -12.73 5.07
N GLY A 66 -4.16 -12.13 5.67
CA GLY A 66 -5.55 -12.25 5.21
C GLY A 66 -6.16 -11.00 4.55
N PRO A 67 -6.21 -9.85 5.23
CA PRO A 67 -6.94 -8.68 4.74
C PRO A 67 -6.05 -7.71 3.96
N ALA A 68 -6.66 -6.87 3.12
CA ALA A 68 -5.97 -5.77 2.44
C ALA A 68 -5.59 -4.62 3.39
N VAL A 69 -6.27 -4.51 4.54
CA VAL A 69 -6.01 -3.55 5.62
C VAL A 69 -6.05 -4.29 6.95
N THR A 70 -5.01 -4.14 7.78
CA THR A 70 -4.93 -4.71 9.13
C THR A 70 -3.97 -3.90 10.01
N LYS A 71 -3.69 -4.37 11.21
CA LYS A 71 -2.74 -3.76 12.14
C LYS A 71 -1.47 -4.58 12.25
N VAL A 72 -0.35 -3.87 12.27
CA VAL A 72 0.92 -4.39 12.79
C VAL A 72 0.93 -4.09 14.28
N ILE A 73 1.03 -5.13 15.08
CA ILE A 73 1.01 -5.05 16.55
C ILE A 73 2.40 -5.37 17.12
N ASP A 74 2.64 -5.11 18.40
CA ASP A 74 3.97 -5.26 19.02
C ASP A 74 4.54 -6.66 18.82
N TRP A 75 3.69 -7.69 18.91
CA TRP A 75 4.10 -9.08 18.67
C TRP A 75 4.71 -9.30 17.28
N ASN A 76 4.19 -8.65 16.23
CA ASN A 76 4.75 -8.77 14.88
C ASN A 76 6.17 -8.18 14.77
N LEU A 77 6.51 -7.28 15.70
CA LEU A 77 7.72 -6.45 15.73
C LEU A 77 8.75 -6.95 16.75
N GLN A 78 8.54 -8.15 17.31
CA GLN A 78 9.46 -8.77 18.25
C GLN A 78 10.16 -9.98 17.63
N THR A 79 11.40 -10.22 18.01
CA THR A 79 12.12 -11.49 17.79
C THR A 79 11.62 -12.57 18.76
N GLU A 80 12.05 -13.82 18.61
CA GLU A 80 11.61 -14.90 19.54
C GLU A 80 12.02 -14.63 21.00
N ASN A 81 13.09 -13.87 21.21
CA ASN A 81 13.55 -13.46 22.54
C ASN A 81 12.78 -12.26 23.11
N GLY A 82 11.78 -11.73 22.39
CA GLY A 82 11.01 -10.55 22.79
C GLY A 82 11.70 -9.22 22.49
N GLU A 83 12.87 -9.23 21.84
CA GLU A 83 13.59 -8.00 21.49
C GLU A 83 12.96 -7.32 20.26
N PRO A 84 12.89 -5.98 20.20
CA PRO A 84 12.35 -5.27 19.04
C PRO A 84 13.15 -5.54 17.76
N LYS A 85 12.45 -5.84 16.67
CA LYS A 85 13.03 -5.94 15.32
C LYS A 85 13.60 -4.60 14.87
N VAL A 86 14.64 -4.66 14.04
CA VAL A 86 15.41 -3.51 13.57
C VAL A 86 15.22 -3.34 12.07
N HIS A 87 15.19 -2.09 11.59
CA HIS A 87 15.19 -1.86 10.16
C HIS A 87 16.48 -2.44 9.53
N PRO A 88 16.37 -3.26 8.49
CA PRO A 88 17.49 -4.07 7.97
C PRO A 88 18.64 -3.24 7.40
N LYS A 89 18.35 -2.03 6.94
CA LYS A 89 19.32 -1.09 6.37
C LYS A 89 19.65 0.10 7.27
N GLN A 90 18.93 0.27 8.39
CA GLN A 90 19.01 1.45 9.26
C GLN A 90 18.95 1.01 10.72
N SER A 91 20.11 0.72 11.32
CA SER A 91 20.22 0.08 12.63
C SER A 91 19.68 0.91 13.80
N ASP A 92 19.42 2.19 13.60
CA ASP A 92 18.84 3.15 14.55
C ASP A 92 17.31 3.17 14.50
N ILE A 93 16.70 2.66 13.43
CA ILE A 93 15.25 2.63 13.27
C ILE A 93 14.69 1.32 13.83
N ARG A 94 13.69 1.47 14.71
CA ARG A 94 12.84 0.38 15.19
C ARG A 94 11.43 0.62 14.63
N PRO A 95 10.94 -0.24 13.72
CA PRO A 95 9.55 -0.16 13.27
C PRO A 95 8.59 -0.28 14.46
N GLN A 96 7.49 0.48 14.44
CA GLN A 96 6.50 0.57 15.53
C GLN A 96 5.12 0.09 15.08
N ALA A 97 4.24 -0.21 16.05
CA ALA A 97 2.88 -0.63 15.77
C ALA A 97 2.13 0.40 14.90
N GLY A 98 1.22 -0.08 14.07
CA GLY A 98 0.56 0.75 13.07
C GLY A 98 -0.36 -0.06 12.18
N TYR A 99 -0.46 0.32 10.91
CA TYR A 99 -1.35 -0.28 9.93
C TYR A 99 -0.56 -1.00 8.85
N PHE A 100 -1.05 -2.16 8.44
CA PHE A 100 -0.54 -2.89 7.28
C PHE A 100 -1.54 -2.76 6.13
N LEU A 101 -1.04 -2.36 4.97
CA LEU A 101 -1.81 -2.22 3.73
C LEU A 101 -1.20 -3.11 2.66
N ASP A 102 -1.99 -4.05 2.15
CA ASP A 102 -1.57 -4.97 1.10
C ASP A 102 -2.07 -4.50 -0.27
N LEU A 103 -1.29 -3.63 -0.92
CA LEU A 103 -1.58 -3.17 -2.28
C LEU A 103 -1.50 -4.28 -3.31
N ARG A 104 -0.80 -5.39 -3.02
CA ARG A 104 -0.72 -6.54 -3.92
C ARG A 104 -2.10 -7.18 -4.11
N ARG A 105 -2.85 -7.32 -3.01
CA ARG A 105 -4.24 -7.80 -3.02
C ARG A 105 -5.13 -6.85 -3.81
N MET A 106 -5.05 -5.56 -3.49
CA MET A 106 -5.83 -4.52 -4.20
C MET A 106 -5.51 -4.50 -5.71
N SER A 107 -4.25 -4.72 -6.09
CA SER A 107 -3.80 -4.81 -7.48
C SER A 107 -4.44 -5.99 -8.22
N ILE A 108 -4.51 -7.16 -7.57
CA ILE A 108 -5.14 -8.37 -8.15
C ILE A 108 -6.65 -8.15 -8.32
N ASP A 109 -7.31 -7.55 -7.32
CA ASP A 109 -8.73 -7.24 -7.39
C ASP A 109 -9.03 -6.30 -8.56
N ARG A 110 -8.21 -5.25 -8.75
CA ARG A 110 -8.29 -4.33 -9.89
C ARG A 110 -8.22 -5.07 -11.23
N LEU A 111 -7.23 -5.95 -11.39
CA LEU A 111 -7.04 -6.73 -12.62
C LEU A 111 -8.19 -7.72 -12.89
N SER A 112 -9.03 -7.98 -11.89
CA SER A 112 -10.18 -8.89 -11.98
C SER A 112 -11.51 -8.16 -12.22
N MET A 113 -11.51 -6.83 -12.29
CA MET A 113 -12.71 -6.02 -12.56
C MET A 113 -13.10 -6.03 -14.05
N ILE A 114 -14.36 -5.70 -14.33
CA ILE A 114 -14.84 -5.51 -15.70
C ILE A 114 -14.19 -4.25 -16.28
N PHE A 115 -13.37 -4.43 -17.31
CA PHE A 115 -12.73 -3.32 -18.01
C PHE A 115 -13.76 -2.52 -18.82
N ILE A 116 -13.79 -1.21 -18.60
CA ILE A 116 -14.70 -0.28 -19.29
C ILE A 116 -13.96 0.49 -20.41
N GLY A 117 -12.62 0.44 -20.44
CA GLY A 117 -11.77 1.06 -21.46
C GLY A 117 -10.74 0.11 -22.10
N GLU A 118 -10.01 0.61 -23.11
CA GLU A 118 -8.80 -0.05 -23.62
C GLU A 118 -7.67 0.06 -22.59
N GLU A 119 -7.33 -1.04 -21.94
CA GLU A 119 -6.19 -1.14 -21.02
C GLU A 119 -4.88 -1.39 -21.79
N PRO A 120 -3.73 -0.92 -21.26
CA PRO A 120 -2.43 -1.35 -21.76
C PRO A 120 -2.32 -2.87 -21.66
N ASN A 121 -1.81 -3.52 -22.71
CA ASN A 121 -1.54 -4.94 -22.67
C ASN A 121 -0.26 -5.18 -21.85
N TYR A 122 -0.41 -5.26 -20.52
CA TYR A 122 0.71 -5.50 -19.62
C TYR A 122 1.24 -6.93 -19.77
N PRO A 123 2.57 -7.11 -19.88
CA PRO A 123 3.16 -8.43 -19.96
C PRO A 123 2.94 -9.22 -18.67
N ALA A 124 3.00 -10.55 -18.76
CA ALA A 124 2.95 -11.42 -17.60
C ALA A 124 4.18 -11.23 -16.70
N ASP A 125 3.96 -11.22 -15.39
CA ASP A 125 5.02 -11.20 -14.39
C ASP A 125 5.68 -12.57 -14.25
N GLN A 126 6.93 -12.58 -13.80
CA GLN A 126 7.68 -13.81 -13.55
C GLN A 126 7.40 -14.28 -12.12
N ALA A 127 6.83 -15.48 -11.99
CA ALA A 127 6.63 -16.09 -10.69
C ALA A 127 7.96 -16.47 -10.04
N VAL A 128 8.02 -16.40 -8.71
CA VAL A 128 9.15 -16.92 -7.94
C VAL A 128 9.02 -18.44 -7.88
N THR A 129 10.02 -19.15 -8.41
CA THR A 129 10.00 -20.61 -8.53
C THR A 129 10.64 -21.33 -7.36
N ASP A 130 11.64 -20.71 -6.73
CA ASP A 130 12.51 -21.35 -5.73
C ASP A 130 12.39 -20.69 -4.35
N LEU A 131 11.16 -20.48 -3.89
CA LEU A 131 10.97 -20.15 -2.49
C LEU A 131 11.22 -21.39 -1.63
N PRO A 132 12.01 -21.29 -0.54
CA PRO A 132 11.93 -22.26 0.52
C PRO A 132 10.47 -22.31 0.95
N ARG A 133 9.80 -23.43 0.68
CA ARG A 133 8.52 -23.70 1.31
C ARG A 133 8.82 -23.75 2.79
N SER A 134 8.26 -22.80 3.53
CA SER A 134 8.21 -23.00 4.96
C SER A 134 7.33 -24.21 5.19
N ASP A 135 7.87 -25.22 5.87
CA ASP A 135 7.06 -26.33 6.39
C ASP A 135 6.07 -25.83 7.46
N SER A 136 6.30 -24.60 7.95
CA SER A 136 5.54 -23.91 8.98
C SER A 136 4.46 -23.04 8.34
N GLY A 137 3.21 -23.24 8.79
CA GLY A 137 2.04 -22.50 8.31
C GLY A 137 1.95 -21.07 8.85
N TYR A 138 0.72 -20.61 9.09
CA TYR A 138 0.49 -19.34 9.77
C TYR A 138 0.49 -19.50 11.28
N GLN A 139 1.12 -18.56 11.98
CA GLN A 139 1.05 -18.49 13.43
C GLN A 139 -0.06 -17.54 13.86
N LEU A 140 -0.95 -18.03 14.72
CA LEU A 140 -2.02 -17.21 15.31
C LEU A 140 -1.43 -16.20 16.28
N VAL A 141 -2.06 -15.03 16.37
CA VAL A 141 -1.71 -14.01 17.36
C VAL A 141 -1.88 -14.60 18.77
N PRO A 142 -0.83 -14.60 19.61
CA PRO A 142 -0.91 -15.12 20.96
C PRO A 142 -1.96 -14.36 21.78
N GLU A 143 -2.66 -15.05 22.68
CA GLU A 143 -3.77 -14.50 23.47
C GLU A 143 -3.41 -13.19 24.17
N ALA A 144 -2.19 -13.11 24.71
CA ALA A 144 -1.66 -11.92 25.39
C ALA A 144 -1.66 -10.66 24.50
N PHE A 145 -1.59 -10.79 23.18
CA PHE A 145 -1.52 -9.68 22.23
C PHE A 145 -2.81 -9.46 21.42
N GLN A 146 -3.82 -10.32 21.56
CA GLN A 146 -5.06 -10.20 20.79
C GLN A 146 -5.84 -8.91 21.07
N HIS A 147 -5.66 -8.30 22.24
CA HIS A 147 -6.27 -7.00 22.57
C HIS A 147 -5.79 -5.89 21.62
N GLN A 148 -4.51 -5.89 21.22
CA GLN A 148 -3.94 -4.87 20.34
C GLN A 148 -4.57 -4.88 18.93
N LEU A 149 -5.15 -6.01 18.50
CA LEU A 149 -5.89 -6.08 17.23
C LEU A 149 -7.15 -5.19 17.25
N LYS A 150 -7.73 -4.96 18.42
CA LYS A 150 -8.94 -4.17 18.60
C LYS A 150 -8.64 -2.69 18.85
N GLU A 151 -7.45 -2.38 19.34
CA GLU A 151 -7.05 -1.02 19.71
C GLU A 151 -6.67 -0.20 18.48
N THR A 152 -6.87 1.11 18.55
CA THR A 152 -6.30 2.04 17.57
C THR A 152 -4.83 2.24 17.92
N PRO A 153 -3.87 1.97 17.01
CA PRO A 153 -2.46 2.28 17.24
C PRO A 153 -2.28 3.75 17.66
N GLU A 154 -1.37 4.02 18.59
CA GLU A 154 -1.12 5.38 19.09
C GLU A 154 -0.67 6.33 17.97
N GLN A 155 0.10 5.80 17.04
CA GLN A 155 0.60 6.47 15.86
C GLN A 155 0.17 5.68 14.63
N ASP A 156 -0.12 6.37 13.54
CA ASP A 156 -0.58 5.76 12.30
C ASP A 156 0.58 5.39 11.36
N HIS A 157 1.64 4.79 11.92
CA HIS A 157 2.72 4.18 11.13
C HIS A 157 2.15 3.23 10.08
N LEU A 158 2.81 3.16 8.93
CA LEU A 158 2.31 2.41 7.80
C LEU A 158 3.32 1.38 7.29
N TYR A 159 2.81 0.17 7.03
CA TYR A 159 3.51 -0.92 6.38
C TYR A 159 2.81 -1.21 5.06
N LEU A 160 3.46 -0.88 3.95
CA LEU A 160 2.85 -0.94 2.63
C LEU A 160 3.47 -2.07 1.82
N ALA A 161 2.71 -3.13 1.57
CA ALA A 161 3.14 -4.25 0.74
C ALA A 161 2.73 -4.02 -0.73
N PHE A 162 3.68 -4.08 -1.66
CA PHE A 162 3.47 -3.80 -3.08
C PHE A 162 4.31 -4.75 -3.94
N PHE A 163 3.88 -4.99 -5.18
CA PHE A 163 4.67 -5.78 -6.13
C PHE A 163 5.82 -4.95 -6.68
N ASN A 164 7.00 -5.58 -6.87
CA ASN A 164 8.18 -4.89 -7.42
C ASN A 164 8.01 -4.45 -8.88
N HIS A 165 7.05 -5.06 -9.60
CA HIS A 165 6.80 -4.81 -11.02
C HIS A 165 5.34 -4.43 -11.27
N PRO A 166 4.83 -3.31 -10.75
CA PRO A 166 3.41 -3.00 -10.75
C PRO A 166 2.72 -3.09 -12.14
N ASN A 167 3.45 -2.82 -13.22
CA ASN A 167 2.96 -2.81 -14.61
C ASN A 167 3.03 -4.19 -15.28
N LYS A 168 2.74 -5.25 -14.52
CA LYS A 168 2.69 -6.63 -15.02
C LYS A 168 1.46 -7.36 -14.51
N THR A 169 0.94 -8.28 -15.33
CA THR A 169 -0.20 -9.12 -14.98
C THR A 169 0.24 -10.33 -14.17
N ARG A 170 -0.63 -10.81 -13.27
CA ARG A 170 -0.33 -11.87 -12.31
C ARG A 170 -1.47 -12.87 -12.22
N SER A 171 -1.12 -14.13 -11.98
CA SER A 171 -2.06 -15.20 -11.66
C SER A 171 -2.29 -15.27 -10.16
N ILE A 172 -3.54 -15.47 -9.74
CA ILE A 172 -3.87 -15.70 -8.32
C ILE A 172 -3.28 -17.00 -7.74
N ASN A 173 -2.80 -17.90 -8.61
CA ASN A 173 -2.28 -19.22 -8.22
C ASN A 173 -0.75 -19.25 -8.08
N GLN A 174 -0.08 -18.12 -8.26
CA GLN A 174 1.37 -18.02 -8.22
C GLN A 174 1.81 -16.93 -7.24
N PHE A 175 3.06 -17.03 -6.82
CA PHE A 175 3.70 -16.05 -5.94
C PHE A 175 4.70 -15.22 -6.76
N TYR A 176 4.75 -13.91 -6.52
CA TYR A 176 5.54 -12.94 -7.27
C TYR A 176 6.42 -12.09 -6.36
N SER A 177 7.45 -11.47 -6.94
CA SER A 177 8.34 -10.56 -6.23
C SER A 177 7.58 -9.37 -5.63
N TYR A 178 7.88 -9.07 -4.37
CA TYR A 178 7.24 -7.97 -3.66
C TYR A 178 8.18 -7.32 -2.65
N SER A 179 7.79 -6.14 -2.20
CA SER A 179 8.44 -5.42 -1.12
C SER A 179 7.42 -4.93 -0.10
N VAL A 180 7.87 -4.69 1.13
CA VAL A 180 7.12 -4.00 2.18
C VAL A 180 7.93 -2.79 2.62
N ALA A 181 7.33 -1.61 2.51
CA ALA A 181 7.90 -0.37 3.02
C ALA A 181 7.36 -0.05 4.41
N TYR A 182 8.22 0.45 5.30
CA TYR A 182 7.85 1.06 6.56
C TYR A 182 7.91 2.59 6.44
N ILE A 183 6.82 3.25 6.82
CA ILE A 183 6.65 4.70 6.71
C ILE A 183 6.18 5.22 8.07
N THR A 184 6.90 6.19 8.61
CA THR A 184 6.58 6.74 9.93
C THR A 184 5.37 7.69 9.89
N ALA A 185 4.69 7.86 11.02
CA ALA A 185 3.60 8.84 11.15
C ALA A 185 4.06 10.28 10.83
N ASP A 186 5.31 10.61 11.17
CA ASP A 186 5.94 11.89 10.83
C ASP A 186 6.14 12.06 9.33
N GLU A 187 6.64 11.03 8.64
CA GLU A 187 6.72 11.03 7.18
C GLU A 187 5.32 11.17 6.56
N LEU A 188 4.31 10.44 7.02
CA LEU A 188 2.93 10.59 6.52
C LEU A 188 2.39 12.02 6.69
N THR A 189 2.84 12.74 7.71
CA THR A 189 2.45 14.13 7.96
C THR A 189 3.09 15.09 6.94
N GLN A 190 4.31 14.79 6.48
CA GLN A 190 4.97 15.54 5.41
C GLN A 190 4.32 15.32 4.04
N TRP A 191 3.59 14.20 3.88
CA TRP A 191 2.86 13.81 2.68
C TRP A 191 1.35 14.05 2.80
N GLU A 192 0.92 14.99 3.65
CA GLU A 192 -0.48 15.40 3.71
C GLU A 192 -0.96 16.00 2.38
N TYR A 193 -2.05 15.44 1.87
CA TYR A 193 -2.66 15.86 0.62
C TYR A 193 -3.15 17.31 0.71
N SER A 194 -2.52 18.17 -0.09
CA SER A 194 -2.73 19.61 -0.08
C SER A 194 -2.36 20.21 -1.43
N ALA A 195 -2.80 21.44 -1.68
CA ALA A 195 -2.42 22.17 -2.88
C ALA A 195 -0.90 22.42 -2.94
N GLU A 196 -0.25 22.61 -1.80
CA GLU A 196 1.21 22.77 -1.70
C GLU A 196 1.94 21.48 -2.10
N LEU A 197 1.51 20.32 -1.58
CA LEU A 197 2.11 19.04 -1.93
C LEU A 197 2.02 18.78 -3.44
N LEU A 198 0.85 19.07 -4.02
CA LEU A 198 0.65 18.89 -5.45
C LEU A 198 1.44 19.90 -6.29
N GLY A 199 1.62 21.13 -5.81
CA GLY A 199 2.54 22.09 -6.44
C GLY A 199 3.96 21.55 -6.50
N LYS A 200 4.45 20.93 -5.41
CA LYS A 200 5.79 20.30 -5.38
C LYS A 200 5.92 19.11 -6.32
N LEU A 201 4.85 18.34 -6.49
CA LEU A 201 4.81 17.19 -7.41
C LEU A 201 4.63 17.61 -8.87
N ALA A 202 4.03 18.78 -9.10
CA ALA A 202 3.76 19.34 -10.43
C ALA A 202 4.90 20.20 -10.99
N ASP A 203 5.96 20.47 -10.23
CA ASP A 203 7.20 21.08 -10.74
C ASP A 203 7.82 20.16 -11.81
N GLY A 204 7.37 20.34 -13.07
CA GLY A 204 7.70 19.49 -14.22
C GLY A 204 6.54 19.19 -15.17
N HIS A 205 5.28 19.43 -14.78
CA HIS A 205 4.09 19.17 -15.59
C HIS A 205 3.18 20.40 -15.66
N GLU A 206 3.33 21.20 -16.72
CA GLU A 206 2.44 22.34 -17.00
C GLU A 206 1.01 21.85 -17.31
N GLY A 207 0.00 22.42 -16.64
CA GLY A 207 -1.41 22.31 -17.06
C GLY A 207 -2.37 21.52 -16.17
N LEU A 208 -1.92 21.03 -15.01
CA LEU A 208 -2.80 20.44 -14.00
C LEU A 208 -2.98 21.44 -12.85
N GLU A 209 -4.15 22.07 -12.74
CA GLU A 209 -4.61 22.62 -11.47
C GLU A 209 -5.36 21.51 -10.73
N PRO A 210 -4.74 20.85 -9.74
CA PRO A 210 -5.42 19.80 -9.01
C PRO A 210 -6.53 20.41 -8.15
N ASN A 211 -7.75 19.93 -8.35
CA ASN A 211 -8.89 20.30 -7.51
C ASN A 211 -8.86 19.50 -6.20
N VAL A 212 -8.01 19.95 -5.27
CA VAL A 212 -7.82 19.36 -3.94
C VAL A 212 -9.14 19.26 -3.19
N ASP A 213 -9.96 20.30 -3.24
CA ASP A 213 -11.24 20.36 -2.53
C ASP A 213 -12.21 19.30 -3.04
N PHE A 214 -12.32 19.14 -4.35
CA PHE A 214 -13.16 18.11 -4.95
C PHE A 214 -12.67 16.71 -4.58
N THR A 215 -11.37 16.44 -4.74
CA THR A 215 -10.78 15.11 -4.45
C THR A 215 -10.97 14.76 -2.98
N THR A 216 -10.65 15.69 -2.08
CA THR A 216 -10.86 15.53 -0.64
C THR A 216 -12.33 15.26 -0.33
N LYS A 217 -13.25 16.05 -0.89
CA LYS A 217 -14.70 15.84 -0.68
C LYS A 217 -15.16 14.47 -1.19
N HIS A 218 -14.68 14.02 -2.34
CA HIS A 218 -15.02 12.70 -2.87
C HIS A 218 -14.51 11.58 -1.96
N LEU A 219 -13.25 11.66 -1.52
CA LEU A 219 -12.66 10.69 -0.59
C LEU A 219 -13.44 10.64 0.73
N GLU A 220 -13.76 11.80 1.29
CA GLU A 220 -14.53 11.91 2.52
C GLU A 220 -15.95 11.36 2.38
N THR A 221 -16.70 11.76 1.36
CA THR A 221 -18.08 11.28 1.18
C THR A 221 -18.14 9.80 0.85
N TYR A 222 -17.30 9.30 -0.06
CA TYR A 222 -17.40 7.91 -0.49
C TYR A 222 -16.73 6.94 0.47
N TYR A 223 -15.53 7.24 0.98
CA TYR A 223 -14.80 6.30 1.84
C TYR A 223 -14.97 6.64 3.32
N GLY A 224 -14.88 7.93 3.67
CA GLY A 224 -15.01 8.40 5.05
C GLY A 224 -16.40 8.13 5.64
N GLU A 225 -17.45 8.67 5.03
CA GLU A 225 -18.83 8.58 5.55
C GLU A 225 -19.42 7.18 5.45
N THR A 226 -19.11 6.41 4.40
CA THR A 226 -19.65 5.06 4.22
C THR A 226 -18.88 3.98 4.97
N GLY A 227 -17.64 4.26 5.38
CA GLY A 227 -16.76 3.30 6.02
C GLY A 227 -16.11 2.27 5.08
N VAL A 228 -16.11 2.50 3.76
CA VAL A 228 -15.35 1.66 2.81
C VAL A 228 -13.87 1.71 3.17
N GLN A 229 -13.28 0.54 3.42
CA GLN A 229 -11.92 0.40 3.97
C GLN A 229 -10.81 0.48 2.92
N ALA A 230 -11.04 -0.03 1.71
CA ALA A 230 -10.05 0.03 0.66
C ALA A 230 -10.69 -0.14 -0.72
N THR A 231 -10.03 0.37 -1.74
CA THR A 231 -10.30 0.03 -3.14
C THR A 231 -9.04 0.09 -3.99
N ALA A 232 -9.11 -0.54 -5.15
CA ALA A 232 -8.27 -0.20 -6.28
C ALA A 232 -9.15 0.12 -7.48
N LEU A 233 -8.95 1.30 -8.08
CA LEU A 233 -9.62 1.71 -9.31
C LEU A 233 -8.55 1.95 -10.38
N SER A 234 -8.79 1.52 -11.62
CA SER A 234 -7.97 1.95 -12.74
C SER A 234 -8.38 3.38 -13.12
N PRO A 235 -7.45 4.35 -13.22
CA PRO A 235 -7.73 5.67 -13.76
C PRO A 235 -8.28 5.57 -15.19
N MET A 236 -7.95 4.50 -15.90
CA MET A 236 -8.46 4.18 -17.22
C MET A 236 -9.95 3.81 -17.19
N ASP A 237 -10.47 3.21 -16.11
CA ASP A 237 -11.91 2.89 -15.96
C ASP A 237 -12.77 4.14 -15.77
N THR A 238 -12.15 5.29 -15.46
CA THR A 238 -12.86 6.57 -15.35
C THR A 238 -12.97 7.29 -16.70
N LYS A 239 -12.29 6.81 -17.76
CA LYS A 239 -12.32 7.41 -19.10
C LYS A 239 -13.73 7.38 -19.69
N GLY A 240 -14.35 8.56 -19.78
CA GLY A 240 -15.69 8.75 -20.36
C GLY A 240 -16.80 9.00 -19.34
N SER A 241 -16.51 8.90 -18.05
CA SER A 241 -17.43 9.35 -17.00
C SER A 241 -17.27 10.85 -16.75
N ALA A 242 -18.32 11.54 -16.28
CA ALA A 242 -18.23 12.92 -15.83
C ALA A 242 -17.37 13.09 -14.55
N PHE A 243 -16.72 12.01 -14.08
CA PHE A 243 -15.68 12.13 -13.08
C PHE A 243 -14.53 12.92 -13.68
N PRO A 244 -14.01 13.94 -12.98
CA PRO A 244 -12.85 14.63 -13.47
C PRO A 244 -11.72 13.60 -13.54
N SER A 245 -11.18 13.37 -14.74
CA SER A 245 -9.94 12.60 -14.97
C SER A 245 -8.75 13.14 -14.15
N GLN A 246 -8.94 14.32 -13.55
CA GLN A 246 -8.03 15.05 -12.68
C GLN A 246 -8.13 14.65 -11.19
N CYS A 247 -9.16 13.89 -10.78
CA CYS A 247 -9.49 13.63 -9.38
C CYS A 247 -8.89 12.36 -8.78
N LEU A 248 -8.30 11.49 -9.58
CA LEU A 248 -7.75 10.23 -9.10
C LEU A 248 -6.46 9.92 -9.88
N LEU A 249 -5.39 10.66 -9.57
CA LEU A 249 -4.04 10.27 -10.00
C LEU A 249 -3.64 8.95 -9.35
N ALA A 250 -4.13 8.67 -8.13
CA ALA A 250 -3.88 7.43 -7.40
C ALA A 250 -4.87 6.32 -7.77
N CYS A 251 -4.35 5.10 -7.85
CA CYS A 251 -5.15 3.89 -8.07
C CYS A 251 -5.65 3.24 -6.80
N TYR A 252 -4.95 3.46 -5.68
CA TYR A 252 -5.26 2.82 -4.42
C TYR A 252 -5.80 3.83 -3.43
N ILE A 253 -6.84 3.45 -2.71
CA ILE A 253 -7.38 4.25 -1.61
C ILE A 253 -7.50 3.30 -0.42
N ALA A 254 -6.94 3.69 0.72
CA ALA A 254 -7.08 2.98 1.97
C ALA A 254 -7.61 3.91 3.06
N ASN A 255 -8.69 3.48 3.71
CA ASN A 255 -9.31 4.18 4.82
C ASN A 255 -9.00 3.45 6.13
N ILE A 256 -7.90 3.86 6.77
CA ILE A 256 -7.50 3.36 8.09
C ILE A 256 -8.18 4.16 9.23
N ARG A 257 -8.81 5.30 8.92
CA ARG A 257 -9.55 6.13 9.89
C ARG A 257 -10.71 5.38 10.55
N THR A 258 -11.40 4.56 9.77
CA THR A 258 -12.58 3.80 10.22
C THR A 258 -12.22 2.40 10.72
N PHE A 259 -10.96 1.98 10.60
CA PHE A 259 -10.47 0.69 11.05
C PHE A 259 -10.24 0.67 12.58
N LYS A 260 -11.36 0.63 13.32
CA LYS A 260 -11.40 0.72 14.79
C LYS A 260 -11.50 -0.62 15.52
N GLY A 261 -11.46 -1.76 14.82
CA GLY A 261 -11.50 -3.09 15.42
C GLY A 261 -11.80 -4.18 14.41
#